data_AF-A0A522X5W1-F1
#
_entry.id   AF-A0A522X5W1-F1
#
_cell.length_a   1.000
_cell.length_b   1.000
_cell.length_c   1.000
_cell.angle_alpha   90.00
_cell.angle_beta   90.00
_cell.angle_gamma   90.00
#
_symmetry.space_group_name_H-M   'P 1'
#
loop_
_entity.id
_entity.type
_entity.pdbx_description
1 polymer ?
#
loop_
_entity_poly.entity_id
_entity_poly.type
_entity_poly.pdbx_seq_one_letter_code
_entity_poly.pdbx_strand_id
1 'polypeptide(L)'
;CDSDEVVLTYVFRPDESAFPPFFDQMLIARLTAEFCIPITESTNRAQFLFRLAEDEFRRAKLIDGQQHTPPAITDFPLVEVRS
;
A
#
# COMPACT_ATOMS: atom_id res chain seq x y z
N CYS A 1 -20.06 -25.39 -18.57
CA CYS A 1 -19.84 -24.20 -17.76
C CYS A 1 -18.83 -23.33 -18.49
N ASP A 2 -19.32 -22.49 -19.40
CA ASP A 2 -18.54 -21.38 -19.96
C ASP A 2 -19.07 -20.10 -19.30
N SER A 3 -18.16 -19.20 -18.94
CA SER A 3 -18.52 -17.85 -18.51
C SER A 3 -18.54 -16.97 -19.77
N ASP A 4 -19.65 -16.29 -20.03
CA ASP A 4 -19.79 -15.44 -21.23
C ASP A 4 -18.79 -14.27 -21.24
N GLU A 5 -18.26 -13.87 -20.08
CA GLU A 5 -17.24 -12.83 -19.94
C GLU A 5 -16.28 -13.11 -18.77
N VAL A 6 -15.01 -12.72 -18.91
CA VAL A 6 -13.97 -12.84 -17.87
C VAL A 6 -13.35 -11.46 -17.63
N VAL A 7 -13.55 -10.92 -16.44
CA VAL A 7 -12.93 -9.64 -16.00
C VAL A 7 -11.65 -9.95 -15.24
N LEU A 8 -10.53 -9.32 -15.63
CA LEU A 8 -9.25 -9.41 -14.93
C LEU A 8 -8.82 -8.03 -14.41
N THR A 9 -8.41 -7.99 -13.14
CA THR A 9 -7.71 -6.83 -12.57
C THR A 9 -6.21 -7.01 -12.72
N TYR A 10 -5.58 -6.17 -13.52
CA TYR A 10 -4.13 -6.19 -13.72
C TYR A 10 -3.44 -5.13 -12.86
N VAL A 11 -2.42 -5.53 -12.11
CA VAL A 11 -1.51 -4.62 -11.40
C VAL A 11 -0.25 -4.46 -12.24
N PHE A 12 -0.06 -3.25 -12.79
CA PHE A 12 1.12 -2.93 -13.60
C PHE A 12 2.24 -2.34 -12.73
N ARG A 13 3.48 -2.31 -13.26
CA ARG A 13 4.62 -1.63 -12.66
C ARG A 13 4.82 -0.27 -13.37
N PRO A 14 4.48 0.86 -12.75
CA PRO A 14 4.76 2.17 -13.32
C PRO A 14 6.26 2.50 -13.32
N ASP A 15 6.63 3.50 -14.12
CA ASP A 15 7.89 4.20 -13.98
C ASP A 15 7.92 4.94 -12.63
N GLU A 16 9.08 5.06 -12.01
CA GLU A 16 9.24 5.73 -10.71
C GLU A 16 8.77 7.19 -10.76
N SER A 17 8.89 7.87 -11.91
CA SER A 17 8.40 9.24 -12.09
C SER A 17 6.88 9.37 -11.97
N ALA A 18 6.14 8.25 -12.09
CA ALA A 18 4.69 8.21 -11.93
C ALA A 18 4.27 7.84 -10.50
N PHE A 19 5.20 7.60 -9.59
CA PHE A 19 4.85 7.30 -8.20
C PHE A 19 4.31 8.55 -7.51
N PRO A 20 3.26 8.41 -6.67
CA PRO A 20 2.81 9.51 -5.85
C PRO A 20 3.90 9.94 -4.87
N PRO A 21 4.09 11.25 -4.60
CA PRO A 21 5.17 11.72 -3.72
C PRO A 21 5.15 11.14 -2.29
N PHE A 22 3.96 10.83 -1.76
CA PHE A 22 3.83 10.19 -0.44
C PHE A 22 4.32 8.74 -0.43
N PHE A 23 4.22 8.05 -1.57
CA PHE A 23 4.71 6.69 -1.73
C PHE A 23 6.24 6.70 -1.79
N ASP A 24 6.85 7.64 -2.52
CA ASP A 24 8.29 7.81 -2.56
C ASP A 24 8.88 8.06 -1.17
N GLN A 25 8.27 8.96 -0.40
CA GLN A 25 8.72 9.26 0.97
C GLN A 25 8.69 8.01 1.86
N MET A 26 7.61 7.23 1.79
CA MET A 26 7.47 5.98 2.53
C MET A 26 8.51 4.94 2.10
N LEU A 27 8.75 4.80 0.79
CA LEU A 27 9.73 3.87 0.24
C LEU A 27 11.17 4.25 0.64
N ILE A 28 11.51 5.54 0.56
CA ILE A 28 12.80 6.08 1.01
C ILE A 28 13.00 5.80 2.51
N ALA A 29 11.99 6.07 3.34
CA ALA A 29 12.07 5.82 4.78
C ALA A 29 12.30 4.33 5.08
N ARG A 30 11.60 3.43 4.38
CA ARG A 30 11.77 1.99 4.54
C ARG A 30 13.17 1.52 4.11
N LEU A 31 13.63 1.92 2.93
CA LEU A 31 14.96 1.55 2.43
C LEU A 31 16.08 2.10 3.33
N THR A 32 15.91 3.32 3.84
CA THR A 32 16.85 3.92 4.80
C THR A 32 16.98 3.07 6.06
N ALA A 33 15.85 2.57 6.59
CA ALA A 33 15.86 1.69 7.76
C ALA A 33 16.55 0.34 7.46
N GLU A 34 16.22 -0.29 6.32
CA GLU A 34 16.81 -1.58 5.90
C GLU A 34 18.32 -1.48 5.66
N PHE A 35 18.79 -0.38 5.05
CA PHE A 35 20.20 -0.19 4.76
C PHE A 35 21.02 0.30 5.96
N CYS A 36 20.38 0.85 7.00
CA CYS A 36 21.10 1.42 8.13
C CYS A 36 22.06 0.45 8.80
N ILE A 37 21.65 -0.81 9.04
CA ILE A 37 22.52 -1.79 9.69
C ILE A 37 23.69 -2.18 8.77
N PRO A 38 23.47 -2.63 7.52
CA PRO A 38 24.56 -2.98 6.62
C PRO A 38 25.61 -1.89 6.38
N ILE A 39 25.20 -0.62 6.35
CA ILE A 39 26.11 0.48 5.96
C ILE A 39 26.72 1.23 7.15
N THR A 40 26.12 1.14 8.35
CA THR A 40 26.58 1.90 9.53
C THR A 40 26.86 1.06 10.76
N GLU A 41 26.46 -0.22 10.76
CA GLU A 41 26.57 -1.17 11.88
C GLU A 41 25.85 -0.71 13.18
N SER A 42 25.13 0.42 13.14
CA SER A 42 24.48 0.99 14.30
C SER A 42 23.03 0.51 14.43
N THR A 43 22.81 -0.48 15.29
CA THR A 43 21.49 -1.02 15.62
C THR A 43 20.56 0.02 16.26
N ASN A 44 21.08 0.96 17.07
CA ASN A 44 20.27 1.99 17.71
C ASN A 44 19.65 2.96 16.68
N ARG A 45 20.48 3.44 15.72
CA ARG A 45 19.99 4.24 14.57
C ARG A 45 18.97 3.47 13.74
N ALA A 46 19.20 2.18 13.50
CA ALA A 46 18.26 1.35 12.75
C ALA A 46 16.90 1.24 13.45
N GLN A 47 16.87 1.02 14.77
CA GLN A 47 15.60 0.98 15.53
C GLN A 47 14.82 2.29 15.43
N PHE A 48 15.50 3.43 15.51
CA PHE A 48 14.86 4.74 15.31
C PHE A 48 14.29 4.88 13.89
N LEU A 49 15.09 4.53 12.87
CA LEU A 49 14.68 4.63 11.48
C LEU A 49 13.53 3.68 11.13
N PHE A 50 13.47 2.48 11.72
CA PHE A 50 12.32 1.58 11.56
C PHE A 50 11.04 2.18 12.13
N ARG A 51 11.09 2.86 13.28
CA ARG A 51 9.91 3.56 13.82
C ARG A 51 9.44 4.68 12.89
N LEU A 52 10.38 5.45 12.36
CA LEU A 52 10.08 6.51 11.39
C LEU A 52 9.46 5.92 10.10
N ALA A 53 9.99 4.80 9.59
CA ALA A 53 9.44 4.12 8.43
C ALA A 53 8.01 3.62 8.66
N GLU A 54 7.70 3.10 9.85
CA GLU A 54 6.34 2.69 10.22
C GLU A 54 5.36 3.86 10.31
N ASP A 55 5.83 5.02 10.80
CA ASP A 55 5.02 6.24 10.83
C ASP A 55 4.71 6.74 9.41
N GLU A 56 5.71 6.79 8.52
CA GLU A 56 5.50 7.17 7.10
C GLU A 56 4.64 6.15 6.35
N PHE A 57 4.77 4.86 6.64
CA PHE A 57 3.89 3.83 6.09
C PHE A 57 2.42 4.05 6.47
N ARG A 58 2.14 4.29 7.76
CA ARG A 58 0.79 4.60 8.24
C ARG A 58 0.24 5.86 7.57
N ARG A 59 1.07 6.88 7.40
CA ARG A 59 0.68 8.14 6.73
C ARG A 59 0.37 7.92 5.25
N ALA A 60 1.24 7.25 4.51
CA ALA A 60 1.03 6.96 3.09
C ALA A 60 -0.25 6.15 2.88
N LYS A 61 -0.50 5.13 3.71
CA LYS A 61 -1.73 4.32 3.66
C LYS A 61 -2.98 5.15 3.94
N LEU A 62 -2.93 6.11 4.86
CA LEU A 62 -4.05 7.00 5.15
C LEU A 62 -4.35 7.91 3.95
N ILE A 63 -3.31 8.47 3.32
CA ILE A 63 -3.46 9.33 2.13
C ILE A 63 -4.07 8.53 0.98
N ASP A 64 -3.52 7.33 0.70
CA ASP A 64 -4.02 6.43 -0.33
C ASP A 64 -5.50 6.05 -0.12
N GLY A 65 -5.86 5.69 1.11
CA GLY A 65 -7.24 5.37 1.48
C GLY A 65 -8.23 6.54 1.33
N GLN A 66 -7.75 7.79 1.32
CA GLN A 66 -8.57 8.97 1.05
C GLN A 66 -8.75 9.24 -0.46
N GLN A 67 -7.90 8.69 -1.32
CA GLN A 67 -7.99 8.90 -2.77
C GLN A 67 -9.03 8.00 -3.45
N HIS A 68 -9.50 6.95 -2.76
CA HIS A 68 -10.53 6.06 -3.26
C HIS A 68 -11.87 6.29 -2.54
N THR A 69 -12.96 6.34 -3.31
CA THR A 69 -14.30 6.17 -2.72
C THR A 69 -14.41 4.71 -2.25
N PRO A 70 -14.65 4.45 -0.95
CA PRO A 70 -14.87 3.09 -0.49
C PRO A 70 -16.04 2.48 -1.28
N PRO A 71 -15.95 1.23 -1.74
CA PRO A 71 -17.06 0.58 -2.42
C PRO A 71 -18.29 0.61 -1.51
N ALA A 72 -19.40 1.13 -2.01
CA ALA A 72 -20.67 1.05 -1.31
C ALA A 72 -21.07 -0.42 -1.18
N ILE A 73 -21.63 -0.80 -0.02
CA ILE A 73 -22.27 -2.11 0.12
C ILE A 73 -23.57 -2.03 -0.70
N THR A 74 -23.55 -2.58 -1.91
CA THR A 74 -24.70 -2.52 -2.84
C THR A 74 -25.64 -3.71 -2.68
N ASP A 75 -25.11 -4.92 -2.47
CA ASP A 75 -25.89 -6.15 -2.55
C ASP A 75 -25.73 -7.01 -1.29
N PHE A 76 -26.83 -7.59 -0.83
CA PHE A 76 -26.86 -8.52 0.30
C PHE A 76 -27.20 -9.93 -0.21
N PRO A 77 -26.18 -10.77 -0.51
CA PRO A 77 -26.40 -12.07 -1.14
C PRO A 77 -27.22 -13.05 -0.27
N LEU A 78 -27.43 -12.74 1.02
CA LEU A 78 -28.23 -13.56 1.95
C LEU A 78 -29.72 -13.18 1.97
N VAL A 79 -30.10 -12.01 1.43
CA VAL A 79 -31.50 -11.53 1.38
C VAL A 79 -32.11 -11.82 0.01
N GLU A 80 -31.33 -11.65 -1.06
CA GLU A 80 -31.81 -11.79 -2.45
C GLU A 80 -32.14 -13.23 -2.85
N VAL A 81 -31.50 -14.24 -2.23
CA VAL A 81 -31.72 -15.67 -2.54
C VAL A 81 -33.08 -16.20 -2.05
N ARG A 82 -33.82 -15.44 -1.24
CA ARG A 82 -35.12 -15.86 -0.68
C ARG A 82 -36.36 -15.35 -1.44
N SER A 83 -36.19 -14.61 -2.54
CA SER A 83 -37.29 -14.04 -3.32
C SER A 83 -37.54 -14.78 -4.62
#